data_AF-A0AA38MDL2-F1
#
_entry.id   AF-A0AA38MDL2-F1
#
_cell.length_a   1.000
_cell.length_b   1.000
_cell.length_c   1.000
_cell.angle_alpha   90.00
_cell.angle_beta   90.00
_cell.angle_gamma   90.00
#
_symmetry.space_group_name_H-M   'P 1'
#
loop_
_entity.id
_entity.type
_entity.pdbx_description
1 polymer ?
#
loop_
_entity_poly.entity_id
_entity_poly.type
_entity_poly.pdbx_seq_one_letter_code
_entity_poly.pdbx_strand_id
1 'polypeptide(L)' 'MTKLRPLLKLLKRLFQDPMVPGAFVCIEETLVPFRSRLKFIQYIASKRHKFGTKLLKLCLEGGYTYGFNIYCGKE' A
#
# COMPACT_ATOMS: atom_id res chain seq x y z
N MET A 1 12.33 0.23 -7.80
CA MET A 1 11.74 -0.47 -6.62
C MET A 1 12.56 -1.66 -6.10
N THR A 2 13.67 -2.05 -6.71
CA THR A 2 14.38 -3.31 -6.39
C THR A 2 14.85 -3.44 -4.94
N LYS A 3 15.34 -2.35 -4.33
CA LYS A 3 15.84 -2.34 -2.94
C LYS A 3 14.78 -2.72 -1.89
N LEU A 4 13.51 -2.38 -2.12
CA LEU A 4 12.42 -2.66 -1.19
C LEU A 4 11.73 -4.00 -1.45
N ARG A 5 12.01 -4.66 -2.59
CA ARG A 5 11.33 -5.91 -2.97
C ARG A 5 11.43 -7.01 -1.91
N PRO A 6 12.59 -7.29 -1.28
CA PRO A 6 12.68 -8.35 -0.26
C PRO A 6 11.77 -8.06 0.94
N LEU A 7 11.80 -6.81 1.43
CA LEU A 7 10.95 -6.38 2.54
C LEU A 7 9.45 -6.46 2.18
N LEU A 8 9.08 -5.98 0.99
CA LEU A 8 7.68 -6.03 0.53
C LEU A 8 7.17 -7.46 0.40
N LYS A 9 8.00 -8.39 -0.09
CA LYS A 9 7.65 -9.82 -0.15
C LYS A 9 7.46 -10.41 1.25
N LEU A 10 8.38 -10.10 2.17
CA LEU A 10 8.28 -10.55 3.56
C LEU A 10 7.00 -10.05 4.23
N LEU A 11 6.71 -8.76 4.13
CA LEU A 11 5.50 -8.17 4.73
C LEU A 11 4.22 -8.77 4.16
N LYS A 12 4.14 -8.93 2.82
CA LYS A 12 2.99 -9.58 2.19
C LYS A 12 2.78 -10.99 2.73
N ARG A 13 3.84 -11.79 2.79
CA ARG A 13 3.76 -13.15 3.35
C ARG A 13 3.24 -13.12 4.79
N LEU A 14 3.79 -12.27 5.64
CA LEU A 14 3.37 -12.15 7.04
C LEU A 14 1.90 -11.73 7.20
N PHE A 15 1.34 -10.98 6.25
CA PHE A 15 -0.07 -10.57 6.27
C PHE A 15 -1.00 -11.64 5.68
N GLN A 16 -0.49 -12.47 4.77
CA GLN A 16 -1.29 -13.47 4.06
C GLN A 16 -1.32 -14.82 4.78
N ASP A 17 -0.19 -15.26 5.35
CA ASP A 17 -0.05 -16.56 5.99
C ASP A 17 -1.06 -16.83 7.12
N PRO A 18 -1.34 -15.89 8.04
CA PRO A 18 -2.24 -16.17 9.16
C PRO A 18 -3.73 -16.02 8.82
N MET A 19 -4.08 -15.49 7.63
CA MET A 19 -5.46 -15.08 7.31
C MET A 19 -6.00 -15.74 6.06
N VAL A 20 -7.22 -16.28 6.15
CA VAL A 20 -7.98 -16.77 5.00
C VAL A 20 -9.00 -15.69 4.60
N PRO A 21 -8.93 -15.12 3.39
CA PRO A 21 -9.91 -14.13 2.93
C PRO A 21 -11.33 -14.70 2.92
N GLY A 22 -12.29 -13.90 3.39
CA GLY A 22 -13.72 -14.19 3.26
C GLY A 22 -14.25 -13.87 1.86
N ALA A 23 -15.57 -13.91 1.70
CA ALA A 23 -16.24 -13.62 0.43
C ALA A 23 -16.10 -12.14 0.00
N PHE A 24 -15.88 -11.23 0.95
CA PHE A 24 -15.81 -9.80 0.70
C PHE A 24 -14.40 -9.27 0.92
N VAL A 25 -13.92 -8.51 -0.07
CA VAL A 25 -12.64 -7.80 -0.03
C VAL A 25 -12.83 -6.38 -0.56
N CYS A 26 -12.00 -5.46 -0.08
CA CYS A 26 -12.02 -4.06 -0.47
C CYS A 26 -10.65 -3.65 -1.02
N ILE A 27 -10.64 -2.88 -2.11
CA ILE A 27 -9.43 -2.27 -2.65
C ILE A 27 -9.46 -0.79 -2.29
N GLU A 28 -8.45 -0.31 -1.58
CA GLU A 28 -8.38 1.08 -1.12
C GLU A 28 -7.03 1.74 -1.48
N GLU A 29 -7.08 3.03 -1.76
CA GLU A 29 -5.89 3.88 -1.88
C GLU A 29 -5.55 4.58 -0.55
N THR A 30 -4.43 4.17 0.05
CA THR A 30 -3.86 4.85 1.23
C THR A 30 -2.67 5.71 0.83
N LEU A 31 -2.56 6.92 1.38
CA LEU A 31 -1.36 7.75 1.24
C LEU A 31 -0.56 7.72 2.54
N VAL A 32 0.66 7.16 2.49
CA VAL A 32 1.59 7.17 3.63
C VAL A 32 2.38 8.49 3.60
N PRO A 33 2.20 9.40 4.57
CA PRO A 33 2.84 10.71 4.56
C PRO A 33 4.35 10.57 4.52
N PHE A 34 4.97 11.19 3.52
CA PHE A 34 6.42 11.18 3.38
C PHE A 34 6.87 12.35 2.50
N ARG A 35 7.87 13.08 2.96
CA ARG A 35 8.41 14.28 2.29
C ARG A 35 9.90 14.10 2.05
N SER A 36 10.26 13.30 1.05
CA SER A 36 11.64 13.18 0.59
C SER A 36 11.72 13.09 -0.94
N ARG A 37 12.93 13.10 -1.48
CA ARG A 37 13.23 13.06 -2.93
C ARG A 37 13.11 11.64 -3.51
N LEU A 38 12.03 10.92 -3.20
CA LEU A 38 11.71 9.65 -3.88
C LEU A 38 10.93 9.95 -5.17
N LYS A 39 11.26 9.25 -6.26
CA LYS A 39 10.65 9.46 -7.58
C LYS A 39 9.15 9.13 -7.63
N PHE A 40 8.64 8.39 -6.64
CA PHE A 40 7.26 7.92 -6.60
C PHE A 40 6.37 8.63 -5.58
N ILE A 41 6.81 9.77 -5.03
CA ILE A 41 5.94 10.59 -4.19
C ILE A 41 4.79 11.13 -5.01
N GLN A 42 3.59 10.94 -4.49
CA GLN A 42 2.35 11.41 -5.10
C GLN A 42 1.81 12.61 -4.33
N TYR A 43 1.18 13.51 -5.07
CA TYR A 43 0.35 14.58 -4.53
C TYR A 43 -1.13 14.24 -4.74
N ILE A 44 -1.92 14.20 -3.67
CA ILE A 44 -3.36 13.98 -3.72
C ILE A 44 -4.06 15.12 -2.98
N ALA A 45 -4.68 16.03 -3.73
CA ALA A 45 -5.25 17.27 -3.20
C ALA A 45 -6.34 17.03 -2.14
N SER A 46 -7.11 15.95 -2.27
CA SER A 46 -8.25 15.61 -1.41
C SER A 46 -7.86 14.98 -0.06
N LYS A 47 -6.59 14.62 0.16
CA LYS A 47 -6.13 14.00 1.42
C LYS A 47 -5.56 15.04 2.38
N ARG A 48 -5.77 14.84 3.69
CA ARG A 48 -5.26 15.71 4.77
C ARG A 48 -3.75 15.92 4.66
N HIS A 49 -3.00 14.81 4.56
CA HIS A 49 -1.62 14.84 4.11
C HIS A 49 -1.65 14.75 2.60
N LYS A 50 -1.17 15.78 1.90
CA LYS A 50 -1.27 15.84 0.44
C LYS A 50 -0.12 15.12 -0.28
N PHE A 51 1.04 15.02 0.36
CA PHE A 51 2.25 14.42 -0.21
C PHE A 51 2.61 13.13 0.51
N GLY A 52 2.86 12.07 -0.24
CA GLY A 52 3.31 10.80 0.33
C GLY A 52 3.48 9.68 -0.67
N THR A 53 3.78 8.50 -0.16
CA THR A 53 3.81 7.27 -0.97
C THR A 53 2.40 6.71 -1.07
N LYS A 54 1.88 6.58 -2.28
CA LYS A 54 0.56 6.01 -2.53
C LYS A 54 0.64 4.47 -2.51
N LEU A 55 -0.19 3.86 -1.68
CA LEU A 55 -0.37 2.42 -1.57
C LEU A 55 -1.74 2.03 -2.10
N LEU A 56 -1.80 1.00 -2.93
CA LEU A 56 -3.02 0.28 -3.24
C LEU A 56 -3.10 -0.92 -2.30
N LYS A 57 -4.06 -0.95 -1.40
CA LYS A 57 -4.24 -2.01 -0.40
C LYS A 57 -5.40 -2.90 -0.76
N LEU A 58 -5.25 -4.18 -0.49
CA LEU A 58 -6.32 -5.17 -0.45
C LEU A 58 -6.64 -5.41 1.02
N CYS A 59 -7.84 -5.03 1.43
CA CYS A 59 -8.34 -5.11 2.79
C CYS A 59 -9.44 -6.17 2.89
N LEU A 60 -9.43 -6.97 3.96
CA LEU A 60 -10.51 -7.87 4.32
C LEU A 60 -11.52 -7.14 5.22
N GLU A 61 -12.58 -7.85 5.59
CA GLU A 61 -13.51 -7.40 6.64
C GLU A 61 -12.78 -7.02 7.93
N GLY A 62 -13.33 -6.04 8.64
CA GLY A 62 -12.69 -5.48 9.85
C GLY A 62 -11.47 -4.59 9.58
N GLY A 63 -11.14 -4.31 8.31
CA GLY A 63 -10.05 -3.41 7.93
C GLY A 63 -8.66 -4.07 7.93
N TYR A 64 -8.60 -5.41 8.00
CA TYR A 64 -7.33 -6.12 7.95
C TYR A 64 -6.66 -5.95 6.58
N THR A 65 -5.40 -5.51 6.54
CA THR A 65 -4.66 -5.41 5.26
C THR A 65 -4.10 -6.78 4.88
N TYR A 66 -4.69 -7.44 3.89
CA TYR A 66 -4.21 -8.72 3.35
C TYR A 66 -2.99 -8.55 2.44
N GLY A 67 -2.93 -7.45 1.70
CA GLY A 67 -1.82 -7.17 0.79
C GLY A 67 -1.80 -5.74 0.32
N PHE A 68 -0.70 -5.33 -0.29
CA PHE A 68 -0.59 -3.98 -0.85
C PHE A 68 0.48 -3.87 -1.94
N ASN A 69 0.33 -2.87 -2.81
CA ASN A 69 1.33 -2.49 -3.79
C ASN A 69 1.67 -1.00 -3.65
N ILE A 70 2.92 -0.64 -3.90
CA ILE A 70 3.35 0.77 -3.93
C ILE A 70 3.18 1.30 -5.35
N TYR A 71 2.37 2.35 -5.49
CA TYR A 71 2.21 3.04 -6.77
C TYR A 71 3.46 3.87 -7.07
N CYS A 72 4.11 3.58 -8.19
CA CYS A 72 5.38 4.19 -8.57
C CYS A 72 5.28 5.29 -9.65
N GLY A 73 4.06 5.73 -9.98
CA GLY A 73 3.79 6.56 -11.16
C GLY A 73 3.30 5.72 -12.34
N LYS A 74 2.93 6.39 -13.43
CA LYS A 74 2.75 5.76 -14.74
C LYS A 74 4.12 5.50 -15.35
N GLU A 75 4.26 4.42 -16.10
CA GLU A 75 5.45 4.18 -16.95
C GLU A 75 5.61 5.29 -18.00
#